data_AF-A0A7W6MHE4-F1
#
_entry.id   AF-A0A7W6MHE4-F1
#
_cell.length_a   1.000
_cell.length_b   1.000
_cell.length_c   1.000
_cell.angle_alpha   90.00
_cell.angle_beta   90.00
_cell.angle_gamma   90.00
#
_symmetry.space_group_name_H-M   'P 1'
#
loop_
_entity.id
_entity.type
_entity.pdbx_description
1 polymer ?
#
loop_
_entity_poly.entity_id
_entity_poly.type
_entity_poly.pdbx_seq_one_letter_code
_entity_poly.pdbx_strand_id
1 'polypeptide(L)'
;MGDKNFKWYVADSIDAELFHSKHDTRDEALAEGRGVFANDPFVLIEADRSVVKPNFHADWLIETLLEQLEEGNPECWGEDGADGAWQDIPALERLLQEAVAKWLVEHPPKTFCVDEFRTTEFFNGATA
;
A
#
# COMPACT_ATOMS: atom_id res chain seq x y z
N MET A 1 25.75 2.09 12.53
CA MET A 1 24.72 2.91 11.86
C MET A 1 23.94 1.97 10.97
N GLY A 2 22.68 1.71 11.31
CA GLY A 2 21.83 0.77 10.58
C GLY A 2 21.54 1.27 9.16
N ASP A 3 21.30 0.31 8.27
CA ASP A 3 20.84 0.61 6.91
C ASP A 3 19.52 1.38 6.99
N LYS A 4 19.52 2.63 6.52
CA LYS A 4 18.35 3.52 6.60
C LYS A 4 17.13 2.96 5.87
N ASN A 5 17.33 2.00 4.98
CA ASN A 5 16.29 1.38 4.19
C ASN A 5 15.52 0.29 4.94
N PHE A 6 16.06 -0.24 6.04
CA PHE A 6 15.44 -1.30 6.82
C PHE A 6 14.94 -0.78 8.18
N LYS A 7 13.79 -1.30 8.61
CA LYS A 7 13.10 -0.97 9.85
C LYS A 7 12.64 -2.23 10.56
N TRP A 8 12.38 -2.10 11.85
CA TRP A 8 11.84 -3.17 12.68
C TRP A 8 10.34 -2.99 12.81
N TYR A 9 9.60 -4.02 12.41
CA TYR A 9 8.15 -4.05 12.43
C TYR A 9 7.65 -5.03 13.48
N VAL A 10 6.49 -4.74 14.05
CA VAL A 10 5.79 -5.61 14.99
C VAL A 10 4.49 -6.09 14.34
N ALA A 11 4.24 -7.39 14.40
CA ALA A 11 2.99 -7.98 13.94
C ALA A 11 2.48 -9.07 14.90
N ASP A 12 1.17 -9.32 14.83
CA ASP A 12 0.44 -10.27 15.67
C ASP A 12 0.48 -11.72 15.15
N SER A 13 1.09 -11.95 13.98
CA SER A 13 1.09 -13.23 13.28
C SER A 13 2.36 -13.48 12.46
N ILE A 14 2.65 -14.76 12.20
CA ILE A 14 3.71 -15.23 11.30
C ILE A 14 3.41 -14.91 9.82
N ASP A 15 2.13 -14.86 9.46
CA ASP A 15 1.63 -14.51 8.12
C ASP A 15 1.18 -13.05 8.09
N ALA A 16 1.96 -12.16 8.71
CA ALA A 16 1.60 -10.76 8.82
C ALA A 16 1.61 -10.07 7.45
N GLU A 17 0.43 -9.90 6.86
CA GLU A 17 0.20 -9.02 5.71
C GLU A 17 0.13 -7.54 6.14
N LEU A 18 -0.04 -7.29 7.44
CA LEU A 18 -0.21 -5.96 8.04
C LEU A 18 0.69 -5.83 9.27
N PHE A 19 1.53 -4.79 9.27
CA PHE A 19 2.39 -4.45 10.40
C PHE A 19 1.76 -3.34 11.23
N HIS A 20 1.80 -3.49 12.55
CA HIS A 20 1.14 -2.58 13.48
C HIS A 20 2.01 -1.35 13.78
N SER A 21 3.34 -1.48 13.71
CA SER A 21 4.27 -0.39 13.97
C SER A 21 5.60 -0.57 13.26
N LYS A 22 6.39 0.51 13.21
CA LYS A 22 7.66 0.62 12.49
C LYS A 22 8.66 1.41 13.32
N HIS A 23 9.83 0.82 13.57
CA HIS A 23 10.86 1.33 14.47
C HIS A 23 12.22 1.38 13.81
N ASP A 24 13.06 2.30 14.28
CA ASP A 24 14.43 2.45 13.79
C ASP A 24 15.36 1.38 14.38
N THR A 25 15.00 0.84 15.55
CA THR A 25 15.78 -0.17 16.25
C THR A 25 14.94 -1.37 16.65
N ARG A 26 15.61 -2.52 16.75
CA ARG A 26 15.03 -3.76 17.27
C ARG A 26 14.48 -3.61 18.69
N ASP A 27 15.21 -2.90 19.55
CA ASP A 27 14.85 -2.79 20.97
C ASP A 27 13.58 -1.97 21.18
N GLU A 28 13.36 -0.93 20.38
CA GLU A 28 12.09 -0.17 20.35
C GLU A 28 10.92 -1.06 19.91
N ALA A 29 11.09 -1.81 18.82
CA ALA A 29 10.06 -2.74 18.34
C ALA A 29 9.75 -3.83 19.37
N LEU A 30 10.77 -4.37 20.03
CA LEU A 30 10.60 -5.38 21.08
C LEU A 30 9.87 -4.82 22.31
N ALA A 31 10.19 -3.60 22.73
CA ALA A 31 9.51 -2.94 23.84
C ALA A 31 8.02 -2.73 23.51
N GLU A 32 7.71 -2.33 22.29
CA GLU A 32 6.33 -2.15 21.84
C GLU A 32 5.58 -3.48 21.73
N GLY A 33 6.17 -4.49 21.08
CA GLY A 33 5.56 -5.83 20.98
C GLY A 33 5.24 -6.42 22.34
N ARG A 34 6.14 -6.30 23.32
CA ARG A 34 5.87 -6.69 24.71
C ARG A 34 4.79 -5.84 25.39
N GLY A 35 4.72 -4.56 25.07
CA GLY A 35 3.71 -3.66 25.63
C GLY A 35 2.30 -3.92 25.09
N VAL A 36 2.18 -4.23 23.80
CA VAL A 36 0.91 -4.45 23.10
C VAL A 36 0.42 -5.88 23.30
N PHE A 37 1.28 -6.87 23.12
CA PHE A 37 0.91 -8.29 23.12
C PHE A 37 1.13 -8.97 24.46
N ALA A 38 1.96 -8.42 25.36
CA ALA A 38 2.23 -8.97 26.69
C ALA A 38 2.60 -10.46 26.68
N ASN A 39 1.63 -11.35 26.94
CA ASN A 39 1.78 -12.80 26.96
C ASN A 39 1.21 -13.49 25.70
N ASP A 40 0.70 -12.73 24.73
CA ASP A 40 0.27 -13.22 23.44
C ASP A 40 1.48 -13.31 22.48
N PRO A 41 1.49 -14.27 21.54
CA PRO A 41 2.53 -14.36 20.54
C PRO A 41 2.60 -13.11 19.65
N PHE A 42 3.82 -12.71 19.29
CA PHE A 42 4.04 -11.68 18.28
C PHE A 42 5.35 -11.95 17.53
N VAL A 43 5.53 -11.24 16.42
CA VAL A 43 6.70 -11.37 15.56
C VAL A 43 7.36 -10.01 15.39
N LEU A 44 8.68 -10.00 15.49
CA LEU A 44 9.50 -8.86 15.04
C LEU A 44 10.12 -9.18 13.70
N ILE A 45 10.03 -8.24 12.78
CA ILE A 45 10.53 -8.40 11.43
C ILE A 45 11.43 -7.21 11.08
N GLU A 46 12.68 -7.47 10.71
CA GLU A 46 13.51 -6.47 10.05
C GLU A 46 13.28 -6.57 8.55
N ALA A 47 12.65 -5.55 7.98
CA ALA A 47 12.34 -5.50 6.56
C ALA A 47 12.49 -4.10 6.01
N ASP A 48 12.54 -3.97 4.69
CA ASP A 48 12.50 -2.67 4.04
C ASP A 48 11.09 -2.06 4.10
N ARG A 49 10.88 -0.92 3.44
CA ARG A 49 9.53 -0.40 3.20
C ARG A 49 9.29 -0.39 1.71
N SER A 50 8.25 -1.10 1.25
CA SER A 50 7.80 -0.95 -0.12
C SER A 50 7.17 0.43 -0.32
N VAL A 51 7.44 1.04 -1.47
CA VAL A 51 6.60 2.15 -1.95
C VAL A 51 5.32 1.54 -2.49
N VAL A 52 4.16 1.96 -1.96
CA VAL A 52 2.86 1.57 -2.54
C VAL A 52 2.80 2.14 -3.95
N LYS A 53 2.71 1.24 -4.93
CA LYS A 53 2.68 1.61 -6.35
C LYS A 53 1.21 1.78 -6.78
N PRO A 54 0.89 2.73 -7.66
CA PRO A 54 -0.44 2.90 -8.25
C PRO A 54 -0.71 1.81 -9.30
N ASN A 55 -0.58 0.55 -8.91
CA ASN A 55 -0.86 -0.57 -9.80
C ASN A 55 -2.33 -0.96 -9.65
N PHE A 56 -3.15 -0.61 -10.64
CA PHE A 56 -4.58 -0.93 -10.67
C PHE A 56 -4.98 -1.42 -12.06
N HIS A 57 -6.16 -2.02 -12.16
CA HIS A 57 -6.77 -2.42 -13.43
C HIS A 57 -7.14 -1.17 -14.24
N ALA A 58 -6.18 -0.64 -14.98
CA ALA A 58 -6.27 0.62 -15.71
C ALA A 58 -7.44 0.63 -16.70
N ASP A 59 -7.64 -0.47 -17.42
CA ASP A 59 -8.71 -0.61 -18.42
C ASP A 59 -10.09 -0.27 -17.84
N TRP A 60 -10.43 -0.84 -16.67
CA TRP A 60 -11.72 -0.61 -16.02
C TRP A 60 -11.89 0.84 -15.54
N LEU A 61 -10.84 1.42 -14.97
CA LEU A 61 -10.89 2.80 -14.45
C LEU A 61 -11.02 3.82 -15.59
N ILE A 62 -10.32 3.56 -16.70
CA ILE A 62 -10.40 4.37 -17.91
C ILE A 62 -11.78 4.26 -18.53
N GLU A 63 -12.30 3.04 -18.72
CA GLU A 63 -13.64 2.80 -19.27
C GLU A 63 -14.69 3.57 -18.47
N THR A 64 -14.66 3.46 -17.14
CA THR A 64 -15.58 4.19 -16.25
C THR A 64 -15.45 5.72 -16.40
N LEU A 65 -14.22 6.24 -16.53
CA LEU A 65 -14.02 7.68 -16.73
C LEU A 65 -14.59 8.16 -18.08
N LEU A 66 -14.36 7.40 -19.15
CA LEU A 66 -14.86 7.75 -20.48
C LEU A 66 -16.39 7.69 -20.53
N GLU A 67 -17.00 6.64 -19.97
CA GLU A 67 -18.45 6.50 -19.84
C GLU A 67 -19.06 7.67 -19.07
N GLN A 68 -18.49 8.04 -17.92
CA GLN A 68 -18.99 9.18 -17.13
C GLN A 68 -18.85 10.52 -17.85
N LEU A 69 -17.80 10.70 -18.65
CA LEU A 69 -17.67 11.90 -19.48
C LEU A 69 -18.72 11.92 -20.59
N GLU A 70 -19.06 10.76 -21.15
CA GLU A 70 -20.09 10.64 -22.19
C GLU A 70 -21.50 10.89 -21.65
N GLU A 71 -21.89 10.16 -20.60
CA GLU A 71 -23.17 10.31 -19.92
C GLU A 71 -23.36 11.74 -19.36
N GLY A 72 -22.27 12.38 -18.94
CA GLY A 72 -22.28 13.76 -18.44
C GLY A 72 -22.40 14.82 -19.53
N ASN A 73 -22.20 14.47 -20.81
CA ASN A 73 -22.27 15.39 -21.95
C ASN A 73 -23.21 14.84 -23.06
N PRO A 74 -24.47 14.51 -22.73
CA PRO A 74 -25.39 13.86 -23.68
C PRO A 74 -25.75 14.77 -24.87
N GLU A 75 -25.67 16.09 -24.70
CA GLU A 75 -25.86 17.07 -25.77
C GLU A 75 -24.77 17.01 -26.85
N CYS A 76 -23.57 16.54 -26.49
CA CYS A 76 -22.43 16.45 -27.38
C CYS A 76 -22.40 15.10 -28.11
N TRP A 77 -22.66 14.00 -27.40
CA TRP A 77 -22.36 12.65 -27.90
C TRP A 77 -23.54 11.67 -27.87
N GLY A 78 -24.73 12.11 -27.45
CA GLY A 78 -25.93 11.27 -27.41
C GLY A 78 -25.94 10.28 -26.24
N GLU A 79 -26.90 9.36 -26.26
CA GLU A 79 -27.11 8.34 -25.22
C GLU A 79 -26.11 7.18 -25.33
N ASP A 80 -25.62 6.90 -26.54
CA ASP A 80 -24.73 5.77 -26.84
C ASP A 80 -23.24 6.17 -26.90
N GLY A 81 -22.90 7.41 -26.54
CA GLY A 81 -21.55 7.95 -26.68
C GLY A 81 -21.10 8.10 -28.14
N ALA A 82 -19.84 8.47 -28.33
CA ALA A 82 -19.28 8.66 -29.66
C ALA A 82 -18.10 7.70 -29.88
N ASP A 83 -18.31 6.71 -30.76
CA ASP A 83 -17.28 5.79 -31.21
C ASP A 83 -16.02 6.56 -31.67
N GLY A 84 -14.94 6.44 -30.90
CA GLY A 84 -13.66 7.08 -31.22
C GLY A 84 -13.57 8.58 -30.89
N ALA A 85 -14.45 9.13 -30.04
CA ALA A 85 -14.32 10.50 -29.53
C ALA A 85 -13.02 10.72 -28.75
N TRP A 86 -12.48 9.65 -28.16
CA TRP A 86 -11.31 9.70 -27.31
C TRP A 86 -10.05 9.28 -28.03
N GLN A 87 -8.98 10.02 -27.77
CA GLN A 87 -7.65 9.77 -28.31
C GLN A 87 -6.65 9.66 -27.17
N ASP A 88 -5.55 8.95 -27.42
CA ASP A 88 -4.40 8.84 -26.51
C ASP A 88 -4.76 8.28 -25.11
N ILE A 89 -5.57 7.21 -25.08
CA ILE A 89 -5.89 6.44 -23.87
C ILE A 89 -4.63 6.07 -23.05
N PRO A 90 -3.50 5.64 -23.67
CA PRO A 90 -2.27 5.37 -22.90
C PRO A 90 -1.70 6.60 -22.17
N ALA A 91 -1.89 7.81 -22.70
CA ALA A 91 -1.49 9.02 -21.96
C ALA A 91 -2.39 9.28 -20.76
N LEU A 92 -3.70 9.03 -20.87
CA LEU A 92 -4.63 9.11 -19.74
C LEU A 92 -4.24 8.12 -18.63
N GLU A 93 -3.92 6.88 -18.98
CA GLU A 93 -3.43 5.87 -18.02
C GLU A 93 -2.22 6.38 -17.24
N ARG A 94 -1.20 6.88 -17.95
CA ARG A 94 0.02 7.41 -17.32
C ARG A 94 -0.29 8.57 -16.38
N LEU A 95 -1.16 9.50 -16.79
CA LEU A 95 -1.56 10.64 -15.95
C LEU A 95 -2.27 10.19 -14.67
N LEU A 96 -3.14 9.17 -14.77
CA LEU A 96 -3.82 8.60 -13.61
C LEU A 96 -2.82 7.94 -12.65
N GLN A 97 -1.89 7.14 -13.18
CA GLN A 97 -0.84 6.52 -12.37
C GLN A 97 0.02 7.58 -11.66
N GLU A 98 0.43 8.65 -12.35
CA GLU A 98 1.19 9.76 -11.77
C GLU A 98 0.39 10.49 -10.68
N ALA A 99 -0.89 10.77 -10.92
CA ALA A 99 -1.76 11.44 -9.95
C ALA A 99 -1.95 10.60 -8.68
N VAL A 100 -2.21 9.30 -8.83
CA VAL A 100 -2.36 8.37 -7.69
C VAL A 100 -1.03 8.21 -6.95
N ALA A 101 0.10 8.08 -7.67
CA ALA A 101 1.42 8.03 -7.04
C ALA A 101 1.69 9.27 -6.18
N LYS A 102 1.37 10.46 -6.69
CA LYS A 102 1.50 11.71 -5.93
C LYS A 102 0.59 11.71 -4.70
N TRP A 103 -0.67 11.30 -4.85
CA TRP A 103 -1.61 11.24 -3.74
C TRP A 103 -1.12 10.29 -2.63
N LEU A 104 -0.56 9.14 -2.99
CA LEU A 104 0.01 8.16 -2.05
C LEU A 104 1.23 8.67 -1.27
N VAL A 105 1.98 9.64 -1.82
CA VAL A 105 3.06 10.32 -1.09
C VAL A 105 2.50 11.20 0.03
N GLU A 106 1.43 11.94 -0.28
CA GLU A 106 0.76 12.84 0.68
C GLU A 106 -0.13 12.08 1.67
N HIS A 107 -0.65 10.92 1.25
CA HIS A 107 -1.60 10.08 1.99
C HIS A 107 -1.10 8.63 2.06
N PRO A 108 0.04 8.37 2.72
CA PRO A 108 0.54 7.02 2.86
C PRO A 108 -0.48 6.15 3.62
N PRO A 109 -0.63 4.87 3.25
CA PRO A 109 -1.49 3.96 3.99
C PRO A 109 -1.05 3.86 5.44
N LYS A 110 -2.02 3.63 6.33
CA LYS A 110 -1.77 3.44 7.77
C LYS A 110 -1.03 2.15 8.06
N THR A 111 -1.17 1.16 7.18
CA THR A 111 -0.51 -0.13 7.24
C THR A 111 0.69 -0.13 6.32
N PHE A 112 1.71 -0.92 6.66
CA PHE A 112 2.95 -1.00 5.91
C PHE A 112 2.96 -2.26 5.05
N CYS A 113 3.57 -2.16 3.88
CA CYS A 113 3.96 -3.30 3.07
C CYS A 113 5.49 -3.30 2.98
N VAL A 114 6.06 -4.49 2.89
CA VAL A 114 7.51 -4.71 2.85
C VAL A 114 7.82 -5.65 1.68
N ASP A 115 8.96 -5.45 1.03
CA ASP A 115 9.37 -6.16 -0.19
C ASP A 115 10.47 -7.19 0.12
N GLU A 116 11.43 -6.77 0.95
CA GLU A 116 12.58 -7.59 1.34
C GLU A 116 12.63 -7.77 2.86
N PHE A 117 12.68 -9.04 3.28
CA PHE A 117 12.86 -9.43 4.67
C PHE A 117 14.33 -9.78 4.93
N ARG A 118 14.91 -9.23 5.99
CA ARG A 118 16.26 -9.62 6.48
C ARG A 118 16.20 -10.64 7.58
N THR A 119 15.34 -10.42 8.56
CA THR A 119 15.20 -11.34 9.68
C THR A 119 13.80 -11.32 10.26
N THR A 120 13.43 -12.44 10.86
CA THR A 120 12.15 -12.65 11.53
C THR A 120 12.41 -13.32 12.87
N GLU A 121 11.84 -12.76 13.93
CA GLU A 121 11.98 -13.26 15.30
C GLU A 121 10.62 -13.55 15.90
N PHE A 122 10.47 -14.78 16.39
CA PHE A 122 9.24 -15.27 16.99
C PHE A 122 9.30 -15.14 18.51
N PHE A 123 8.31 -14.45 19.06
CA PHE A 123 8.10 -14.38 20.50
C PHE A 123 6.82 -15.12 20.81
N ASN A 124 6.96 -16.39 21.17
CA ASN A 124 5.85 -17.12 21.79
C ASN A 124 5.68 -16.50 23.17
N GLY A 125 4.54 -15.86 23.39
CA GLY A 125 4.22 -15.29 24.69
C GLY A 125 4.36 -16.32 25.80
N ALA A 126 4.63 -15.85 27.03
CA ALA A 126 5.16 -16.67 28.11
C ALA A 126 4.40 -18.01 28.28
N THR A 127 4.97 -19.09 27.74
CA THR A 127 4.60 -20.45 28.15
C THR A 127 5.08 -20.59 29.59
N ALA A 128 4.13 -20.58 30.52
CA ALA A 128 4.32 -21.08 31.88
C ALA A 128 4.74 -22.56 31.86
#